data_AF-A0AAV5UXP1-F1
#
_entry.id   AF-A0AAV5UXP1-F1
#
_cell.length_a   1.000
_cell.length_b   1.000
_cell.length_c   1.000
_cell.angle_alpha   90.00
_cell.angle_beta   90.00
_cell.angle_gamma   90.00
#
_symmetry.space_group_name_H-M   'P 1'
#
loop_
_entity.id
_entity.type
_entity.pdbx_description
1 polymer ?
#
loop_
_entity_poly.entity_id
_entity_poly.type
_entity_poly.pdbx_seq_one_letter_code
_entity_poly.pdbx_strand_id
1 'polypeptide(L)'
;QFLLFLIPLLISPSQSADLIEAWECGSNMVNYAITKGLILIGGCSSIKSHVNLCCITHDECYENHRSTKLTREDCDHRFCNCLQDVQDKTKENCEFTLKKFCGAVITFAGSHYDEAHPIDYNIDPKFASFVDSRPLGLDMQRLVTACRLTRGSAVFCHNQVVRCLEGAHERSKRASEGAHQRSKRRRPVIDYSYQDCRTTIYDCLHMVADNSVEEECTSLALDMSRSINTYVKLLSDKHGQSAIDLYEVISGRILKQCPRSREEVNDCLWQFDDCRINEFPEIKDNPRHINRARKIDIGCHRGLVGCVWKATHQDKS
;
A
#
# COMPACT_ATOMS: atom_id res chain seq x y z
N GLN A 1 53.91 -28.03 16.73
CA GLN A 1 53.00 -28.31 15.60
C GLN A 1 51.63 -27.77 15.96
N PHE A 2 51.34 -26.52 15.57
CA PHE A 2 50.01 -25.91 15.69
C PHE A 2 49.42 -25.87 14.29
N LEU A 3 48.40 -26.69 14.04
CA LEU A 3 47.65 -26.75 12.78
C LEU A 3 46.61 -25.62 12.79
N LEU A 4 46.91 -24.54 12.08
CA LEU A 4 45.99 -23.46 11.74
C LEU A 4 45.01 -23.99 10.67
N PHE A 5 43.80 -24.35 11.07
CA PHE A 5 42.69 -24.58 10.14
C PHE A 5 42.20 -23.24 9.60
N LEU A 6 42.63 -22.87 8.39
CA LEU A 6 42.01 -21.84 7.58
C LEU A 6 40.64 -22.35 7.12
N ILE A 7 39.57 -21.98 7.84
CA ILE A 7 38.20 -22.15 7.35
C ILE A 7 38.02 -21.13 6.23
N PRO A 8 37.81 -21.54 4.97
CA PRO A 8 37.43 -20.61 3.93
C PRO A 8 36.02 -20.14 4.28
N LEU A 9 35.89 -18.87 4.69
CA LEU A 9 34.60 -18.19 4.69
C LEU A 9 34.09 -18.21 3.25
N LEU A 10 33.20 -19.15 2.95
CA LEU A 10 32.36 -19.12 1.77
C LEU A 10 31.42 -17.92 1.94
N ILE A 11 31.88 -16.76 1.49
CA ILE A 11 31.02 -15.60 1.27
C ILE A 11 30.16 -15.99 0.07
N SER A 12 29.02 -16.62 0.33
CA SER A 12 28.01 -16.81 -0.70
C SER A 12 27.66 -15.42 -1.25
N PRO A 13 27.76 -15.19 -2.57
CA PRO A 13 27.21 -13.96 -3.13
C PRO A 13 25.74 -13.93 -2.72
N SER A 14 25.35 -12.88 -2.00
CA SER A 14 23.95 -12.58 -1.75
C SER A 14 23.31 -12.36 -3.12
N GLN A 15 22.72 -13.42 -3.68
CA GLN A 15 21.86 -13.32 -4.84
C GLN A 15 20.70 -12.43 -4.39
N SER A 16 20.70 -11.17 -4.82
CA SER A 16 19.50 -10.37 -4.82
C SER A 16 18.49 -11.16 -5.64
N ALA A 17 17.46 -11.68 -4.99
CA ALA A 17 16.37 -12.32 -5.72
C ALA A 17 15.86 -11.28 -6.72
N ASP A 18 15.97 -11.57 -8.01
CA ASP A 18 15.46 -10.68 -9.05
C ASP A 18 13.95 -10.55 -8.84
N LEU A 19 13.53 -9.41 -8.28
CA LEU A 19 12.13 -9.12 -8.03
C LEU A 19 11.43 -9.01 -9.39
N ILE A 20 10.45 -9.89 -9.62
CA ILE A 20 9.63 -9.86 -10.82
C ILE A 20 8.68 -8.68 -10.72
N GLU A 21 9.05 -7.54 -11.30
CA GLU A 21 8.14 -6.40 -11.41
C GLU A 21 8.27 -5.74 -12.77
N ALA A 22 7.18 -5.80 -13.52
CA ALA A 22 7.01 -4.99 -14.72
C ALA A 22 6.15 -3.77 -14.39
N TRP A 23 6.44 -2.68 -15.10
CA TRP A 23 5.57 -1.52 -15.12
C TRP A 23 4.36 -1.87 -15.99
N GLU A 24 3.16 -1.84 -15.42
CA GLU A 24 1.92 -2.28 -16.09
C GLU A 24 1.07 -1.08 -16.55
N CYS A 25 1.34 0.15 -16.10
CA CYS A 25 0.59 1.31 -16.58
C CYS A 25 0.84 1.59 -18.06
N GLY A 26 -0.15 1.25 -18.89
CA GLY A 26 -0.15 1.44 -20.33
C GLY A 26 -0.08 0.08 -21.03
N SER A 27 -1.11 -0.24 -21.81
CA SER A 27 -1.33 -1.59 -22.33
C SER A 27 -0.08 -2.21 -22.97
N ASN A 28 0.15 -3.50 -22.68
CA ASN A 28 1.21 -4.34 -23.24
C ASN A 28 1.24 -4.36 -24.78
N MET A 29 0.19 -3.89 -25.44
CA MET A 29 0.11 -3.86 -26.90
C MET A 29 0.90 -2.72 -27.55
N VAL A 30 1.40 -1.72 -26.81
CA VAL A 30 2.23 -0.68 -27.41
C VAL A 30 3.36 -0.24 -26.47
N ASN A 31 4.62 -0.50 -26.83
CA ASN A 31 5.81 0.13 -26.20
C ASN A 31 5.67 1.66 -26.04
N TYR A 32 4.86 2.29 -26.90
CA TYR A 32 4.49 3.70 -26.85
C TYR A 32 3.67 4.08 -25.62
N ALA A 33 2.76 3.21 -25.15
CA ALA A 33 1.93 3.46 -23.97
C ALA A 33 2.77 3.39 -22.69
N ILE A 34 3.67 2.40 -22.57
CA ILE A 34 4.65 2.30 -21.48
C ILE A 34 5.57 3.53 -21.48
N THR A 35 6.11 3.89 -22.65
CA THR A 35 7.01 5.06 -22.78
C THR A 35 6.28 6.35 -22.40
N LYS A 36 5.03 6.53 -22.84
CA LYS A 36 4.22 7.69 -22.45
C LYS A 36 3.86 7.68 -20.96
N GLY A 37 3.50 6.54 -20.39
CA GLY A 37 3.23 6.41 -18.96
C GLY A 37 4.45 6.81 -18.12
N LEU A 38 5.62 6.32 -18.52
CA LEU A 38 6.90 6.65 -17.88
C LEU A 38 7.30 8.13 -18.06
N ILE A 39 7.05 8.72 -19.22
CA ILE A 39 7.28 10.16 -19.47
C ILE A 39 6.32 11.00 -18.62
N LEU A 40 5.03 10.65 -18.59
CA LEU A 40 4.01 11.39 -17.85
C LEU A 40 4.27 11.34 -16.33
N ILE A 41 4.71 10.20 -15.80
CA ILE A 41 5.06 10.05 -14.38
C ILE A 41 6.49 10.52 -14.07
N GLY A 42 7.30 10.87 -15.06
CA GLY A 42 8.71 11.23 -14.87
C GLY A 42 8.93 12.41 -13.91
N GLY A 43 7.99 13.38 -13.89
CA GLY A 43 7.98 14.48 -12.92
C GLY A 43 7.48 14.12 -11.51
N CYS A 44 7.01 12.88 -11.33
CA CYS A 44 6.27 12.38 -10.17
C CYS A 44 6.89 11.04 -9.70
N SER A 45 8.23 11.01 -9.64
CA SER A 45 8.98 9.76 -9.46
C SER A 45 8.73 9.08 -8.12
N SER A 46 8.41 9.82 -7.06
CA SER A 46 8.21 9.24 -5.72
C SER A 46 6.88 8.47 -5.62
N ILE A 47 5.90 8.82 -6.44
CA ILE A 47 4.58 8.18 -6.46
C ILE A 47 4.47 7.07 -7.51
N LYS A 48 5.54 6.85 -8.28
CA LYS A 48 5.56 5.93 -9.42
C LYS A 48 5.09 4.53 -9.03
N SER A 49 5.60 3.96 -7.94
CA SER A 49 5.18 2.62 -7.49
C SER A 49 3.69 2.57 -7.15
N HIS A 50 3.19 3.57 -6.42
CA HIS A 50 1.78 3.65 -6.06
C HIS A 50 0.86 3.77 -7.30
N VAL A 51 1.27 4.55 -8.30
CA VAL A 51 0.54 4.64 -9.57
C VAL A 51 0.57 3.30 -10.31
N ASN A 52 1.70 2.60 -10.33
CA ASN A 52 1.79 1.28 -10.95
C ASN A 52 0.84 0.27 -10.30
N LEU A 53 0.72 0.32 -8.97
CA LEU A 53 -0.23 -0.52 -8.24
C LEU A 53 -1.68 -0.23 -8.68
N CYS A 54 -2.06 1.04 -8.83
CA CYS A 54 -3.38 1.39 -9.35
C CYS A 54 -3.63 0.77 -10.73
N CYS A 55 -2.63 0.79 -11.63
CA CYS A 55 -2.75 0.17 -12.94
C CYS A 55 -2.86 -1.34 -12.87
N ILE A 56 -2.03 -2.01 -12.06
CA ILE A 56 -2.14 -3.46 -11.82
C ILE A 56 -3.55 -3.84 -11.39
N THR A 57 -4.12 -3.12 -10.42
CA THR A 57 -5.49 -3.41 -9.95
C THR A 57 -6.57 -3.09 -10.98
N HIS A 58 -6.33 -2.12 -11.86
CA HIS A 58 -7.25 -1.75 -12.94
C HIS A 58 -7.27 -2.82 -14.03
N ASP A 59 -6.08 -3.25 -14.45
CA ASP A 59 -5.91 -4.33 -15.42
C ASP A 59 -6.49 -5.64 -14.87
N GLU A 60 -6.23 -5.98 -13.60
CA GLU A 60 -6.88 -7.14 -12.95
C GLU A 60 -8.40 -7.00 -12.91
N CYS A 61 -8.95 -5.80 -12.68
CA CYS A 61 -10.39 -5.57 -12.72
C CYS A 61 -10.95 -5.81 -14.14
N TYR A 62 -10.26 -5.31 -15.17
CA TYR A 62 -10.60 -5.51 -16.57
C TYR A 62 -10.52 -6.98 -16.95
N GLU A 63 -9.42 -7.66 -16.67
CA GLU A 63 -9.24 -9.08 -17.00
C GLU A 63 -10.33 -9.94 -16.35
N ASN A 64 -10.75 -9.59 -15.13
CA ASN A 64 -11.69 -10.40 -14.36
C ASN A 64 -13.14 -9.94 -14.46
N HIS A 65 -13.47 -8.92 -15.26
CA HIS A 65 -14.79 -8.27 -15.31
C HIS A 65 -15.96 -9.25 -15.50
N ARG A 66 -15.77 -10.30 -16.29
CA ARG A 66 -16.80 -11.34 -16.55
C ARG A 66 -17.12 -12.17 -15.32
N SER A 67 -16.09 -12.50 -14.54
CA SER A 67 -16.22 -13.31 -13.32
C SER A 67 -16.77 -12.49 -12.16
N THR A 68 -16.37 -11.21 -12.07
CA THR A 68 -16.74 -10.29 -10.99
C THR A 68 -18.06 -9.57 -11.25
N LYS A 69 -18.52 -9.55 -12.52
CA LYS A 69 -19.68 -8.77 -12.99
C LYS A 69 -19.54 -7.26 -12.74
N LEU A 70 -18.30 -6.77 -12.62
CA LEU A 70 -18.01 -5.34 -12.59
C LEU A 70 -18.12 -4.79 -14.01
N THR A 71 -18.62 -3.57 -14.17
CA THR A 71 -18.62 -2.88 -15.46
C THR A 71 -17.29 -2.17 -15.70
N ARG A 72 -17.10 -1.66 -16.92
CA ARG A 72 -15.97 -0.78 -17.23
C ARG A 72 -15.94 0.43 -16.32
N GLU A 73 -17.10 1.07 -16.11
CA GLU A 73 -17.25 2.22 -15.23
C GLU A 73 -16.88 1.89 -13.78
N ASP A 74 -17.23 0.68 -13.29
CA ASP A 74 -16.79 0.21 -11.98
C ASP A 74 -15.26 0.20 -11.87
N CYS A 75 -14.58 -0.41 -12.84
CA CYS A 75 -13.13 -0.52 -12.86
C CYS A 75 -12.45 0.84 -13.03
N ASP A 76 -12.92 1.69 -13.95
CA ASP A 76 -12.37 3.02 -14.21
C ASP A 76 -12.51 3.94 -12.98
N HIS A 77 -13.66 3.90 -12.30
CA HIS A 77 -13.84 4.63 -11.06
C HIS A 77 -12.88 4.15 -9.97
N ARG A 78 -12.72 2.83 -9.79
CA ARG A 78 -11.74 2.27 -8.83
C ARG A 78 -10.32 2.74 -9.12
N PHE A 79 -9.93 2.75 -10.39
CA PHE A 79 -8.62 3.25 -10.81
C PHE A 79 -8.44 4.75 -10.49
N CYS A 80 -9.40 5.58 -10.90
CA CYS A 80 -9.37 7.02 -10.62
C CYS A 80 -9.33 7.31 -9.11
N ASN A 81 -10.04 6.52 -8.32
CA ASN A 81 -10.02 6.61 -6.86
C ASN A 81 -8.65 6.29 -6.29
N CYS A 82 -8.05 5.19 -6.76
CA CYS A 82 -6.70 4.80 -6.36
C CYS A 82 -5.71 5.93 -6.66
N LEU A 83 -5.75 6.53 -7.85
CA LEU A 83 -4.88 7.65 -8.19
C LEU A 83 -5.10 8.87 -7.30
N GLN A 84 -6.35 9.18 -6.95
CA GLN A 84 -6.64 10.27 -6.02
C GLN A 84 -6.06 10.00 -4.63
N ASP A 85 -6.16 8.77 -4.11
CA ASP A 85 -5.57 8.41 -2.83
C ASP A 85 -4.05 8.59 -2.83
N VAL A 86 -3.40 8.26 -3.96
CA VAL A 86 -1.96 8.52 -4.15
C VAL A 86 -1.67 10.01 -4.06
N GLN A 87 -2.48 10.86 -4.70
CA GLN A 87 -2.33 12.32 -4.63
C GLN A 87 -2.47 12.82 -3.19
N ASP A 88 -3.50 12.35 -2.47
CA ASP A 88 -3.82 12.82 -1.12
C ASP A 88 -2.76 12.40 -0.10
N LYS A 89 -2.18 11.20 -0.25
CA LYS A 89 -1.15 10.66 0.65
C LYS A 89 0.24 11.28 0.46
N THR A 90 0.59 11.71 -0.75
CA THR A 90 2.00 11.97 -1.11
C THR A 90 2.44 13.43 -1.01
N LYS A 91 1.51 14.38 -0.83
CA LYS A 91 1.77 15.84 -0.81
C LYS A 91 2.51 16.37 -2.05
N GLU A 92 2.73 15.57 -3.09
CA GLU A 92 3.38 15.98 -4.32
C GLU A 92 2.39 16.68 -5.26
N ASN A 93 2.90 17.61 -6.08
CA ASN A 93 2.08 18.27 -7.08
C ASN A 93 1.98 17.43 -8.36
N CYS A 94 1.31 16.28 -8.26
CA CYS A 94 1.11 15.33 -9.35
C CYS A 94 -0.34 15.27 -9.85
N GLU A 95 -1.21 16.13 -9.32
CA GLU A 95 -2.65 16.11 -9.54
C GLU A 95 -3.00 16.16 -11.03
N PHE A 96 -2.36 17.03 -11.80
CA PHE A 96 -2.61 17.16 -13.23
C PHE A 96 -2.26 15.87 -14.00
N THR A 97 -1.14 15.24 -13.66
CA THR A 97 -0.72 13.97 -14.28
C THR A 97 -1.71 12.87 -13.93
N LEU A 98 -2.08 12.73 -12.67
CA LEU A 98 -3.00 11.69 -12.20
C LEU A 98 -4.39 11.85 -12.81
N LYS A 99 -4.90 13.08 -12.94
CA LYS A 99 -6.15 13.38 -13.65
C LYS A 99 -6.09 12.96 -15.13
N LYS A 100 -4.92 13.08 -15.79
CA LYS A 100 -4.76 12.59 -17.18
C LYS A 100 -4.85 11.07 -17.28
N PHE A 101 -4.26 10.33 -16.35
CA PHE A 101 -4.40 8.87 -16.32
C PHE A 101 -5.87 8.47 -16.16
N CYS A 102 -6.55 9.05 -15.17
CA CYS A 102 -7.98 8.82 -14.95
C CYS A 102 -8.83 9.18 -16.19
N GLY A 103 -8.63 10.36 -16.77
CA GLY A 103 -9.35 10.77 -17.99
C GLY A 103 -9.06 9.87 -19.19
N ALA A 104 -7.84 9.33 -19.31
CA ALA A 104 -7.46 8.43 -20.39
C ALA A 104 -8.23 7.11 -20.35
N VAL A 105 -8.36 6.47 -19.18
CA VAL A 105 -9.11 5.20 -19.08
C VAL A 105 -10.60 5.41 -19.35
N ILE A 106 -11.18 6.49 -18.80
CA ILE A 106 -12.61 6.82 -19.01
C ILE A 106 -12.91 7.03 -20.50
N THR A 107 -11.99 7.66 -21.24
CA THR A 107 -12.22 8.07 -22.64
C THR A 107 -11.88 6.99 -23.65
N PHE A 108 -10.81 6.20 -23.43
CA PHE A 108 -10.21 5.38 -24.48
C PHE A 108 -10.26 3.87 -24.23
N ALA A 109 -10.79 3.41 -23.10
CA ALA A 109 -10.64 2.01 -22.70
C ALA A 109 -11.80 1.08 -23.09
N GLY A 110 -12.81 1.56 -23.84
CA GLY A 110 -14.00 0.79 -24.20
C GLY A 110 -13.69 -0.57 -24.83
N SER A 111 -12.94 -0.59 -25.94
CA SER A 111 -12.55 -1.84 -26.61
C SER A 111 -11.61 -2.70 -25.76
N HIS A 112 -10.71 -2.07 -24.99
CA HIS A 112 -9.77 -2.78 -24.13
C HIS A 112 -10.47 -3.55 -23.01
N TYR A 113 -11.55 -3.00 -22.46
CA TYR A 113 -12.36 -3.67 -21.45
C TYR A 113 -13.04 -4.92 -22.00
N ASP A 114 -13.71 -4.83 -23.15
CA ASP A 114 -14.46 -5.96 -23.74
C ASP A 114 -13.53 -7.11 -24.16
N GLU A 115 -12.32 -6.76 -24.63
CA GLU A 115 -11.27 -7.68 -25.05
C GLU A 115 -10.43 -8.24 -23.88
N ALA A 116 -10.46 -7.62 -22.69
CA ALA A 116 -9.70 -8.07 -21.53
C ALA A 116 -10.28 -9.39 -21.00
N HIS A 117 -9.43 -10.41 -20.86
CA HIS A 117 -9.82 -11.74 -20.39
C HIS A 117 -8.81 -12.18 -19.33
N PRO A 118 -9.22 -13.02 -18.35
CA PRO A 118 -8.29 -13.54 -17.36
C PRO A 118 -7.18 -14.30 -18.10
N ILE A 119 -5.93 -13.97 -17.79
CA ILE A 119 -4.82 -14.80 -18.24
C ILE A 119 -5.00 -16.16 -17.57
N ASP A 120 -4.87 -17.27 -18.31
CA ASP A 120 -4.91 -18.61 -17.70
C ASP A 120 -3.73 -18.76 -16.73
N TYR A 121 -4.01 -18.56 -15.45
CA TYR A 121 -3.03 -18.51 -14.37
C TYR A 121 -2.40 -19.87 -14.03
N ASN A 122 -2.89 -20.98 -14.61
CA ASN A 122 -2.17 -22.25 -14.56
C ASN A 122 -1.01 -22.29 -15.57
N ILE A 123 -0.97 -21.33 -16.50
CA ILE A 123 0.01 -21.23 -17.57
C ILE A 123 0.86 -19.97 -17.44
N ASP A 124 0.40 -18.95 -16.70
CA ASP A 124 1.09 -17.65 -16.62
C ASP A 124 2.55 -17.78 -16.13
N PRO A 125 3.53 -17.75 -17.06
CA PRO A 125 4.93 -17.91 -16.71
C PRO A 125 5.45 -16.68 -15.95
N LYS A 126 4.71 -15.57 -15.95
CA LYS A 126 5.10 -14.31 -15.30
C LYS A 126 5.37 -14.50 -13.82
N PHE A 127 4.61 -15.36 -13.13
CA PHE A 127 4.77 -15.60 -11.69
C PHE A 127 5.37 -16.95 -11.34
N ALA A 128 5.72 -17.76 -12.34
CA ALA A 128 6.29 -19.10 -12.12
C ALA A 128 7.65 -19.05 -11.38
N SER A 129 8.39 -17.96 -11.53
CA SER A 129 9.66 -17.71 -10.83
C SER A 129 9.50 -16.88 -9.55
N PHE A 130 8.28 -16.64 -9.07
CA PHE A 130 8.08 -15.88 -7.83
C PHE A 130 8.75 -16.61 -6.65
N VAL A 131 9.61 -15.88 -5.95
CA VAL A 131 10.30 -16.36 -4.74
C VAL A 131 9.85 -15.51 -3.56
N ASP A 132 9.16 -16.14 -2.62
CA ASP A 132 8.75 -15.47 -1.39
C ASP A 132 9.92 -15.29 -0.42
N SER A 133 10.36 -14.03 -0.28
CA SER A 133 11.40 -13.63 0.68
C SER A 133 10.89 -13.52 2.12
N ARG A 134 9.59 -13.72 2.35
CA ARG A 134 8.88 -13.57 3.61
C ARG A 134 9.08 -12.20 4.29
N PRO A 135 8.80 -11.08 3.58
CA PRO A 135 9.02 -9.76 4.14
C PRO A 135 8.20 -9.59 5.42
N LEU A 136 8.86 -9.11 6.48
CA LEU A 136 8.27 -8.95 7.82
C LEU A 136 7.73 -10.27 8.45
N GLY A 137 8.17 -11.43 7.96
CA GLY A 137 7.72 -12.75 8.43
C GLY A 137 6.39 -13.21 7.83
N LEU A 138 5.89 -12.53 6.81
CA LEU A 138 4.63 -12.87 6.13
C LEU A 138 4.84 -13.99 5.11
N ASP A 139 3.88 -14.89 4.99
CA ASP A 139 3.86 -15.93 3.94
C ASP A 139 3.15 -15.36 2.70
N MET A 140 3.91 -14.63 1.87
CA MET A 140 3.37 -14.00 0.66
C MET A 140 3.10 -15.05 -0.43
N GLN A 141 3.78 -16.20 -0.41
CA GLN A 141 3.46 -17.32 -1.31
C GLN A 141 2.03 -17.82 -1.10
N ARG A 142 1.60 -17.95 0.17
CA ARG A 142 0.23 -18.34 0.49
C ARG A 142 -0.77 -17.31 -0.04
N LEU A 143 -0.47 -16.01 0.10
CA LEU A 143 -1.32 -14.94 -0.45
C LEU A 143 -1.42 -15.01 -1.98
N VAL A 144 -0.29 -15.11 -2.68
CA VAL A 144 -0.21 -15.23 -4.15
C VAL A 144 -0.98 -16.45 -4.66
N THR A 145 -1.02 -17.53 -3.87
CA THR A 145 -1.75 -18.76 -4.20
C THR A 145 -3.26 -18.60 -3.99
N ALA A 146 -3.68 -17.98 -2.88
CA ALA A 146 -5.09 -17.77 -2.54
C ALA A 146 -5.77 -16.68 -3.39
N CYS A 147 -5.00 -15.67 -3.83
CA CYS A 147 -5.47 -14.54 -4.62
C CYS A 147 -5.23 -14.79 -6.11
N ARG A 148 -5.98 -15.70 -6.73
CA ARG A 148 -5.77 -16.07 -8.13
C ARG A 148 -6.09 -14.91 -9.07
N LEU A 149 -7.14 -14.15 -8.78
CA LEU A 149 -7.61 -13.04 -9.62
C LEU A 149 -6.86 -11.73 -9.35
N THR A 150 -6.25 -11.59 -8.16
CA THR A 150 -5.48 -10.41 -7.74
C THR A 150 -4.01 -10.76 -7.46
N ARG A 151 -3.48 -11.73 -8.22
CA ARG A 151 -2.14 -12.28 -8.02
C ARG A 151 -1.05 -11.25 -8.27
N GLY A 152 -1.20 -10.43 -9.31
CA GLY A 152 -0.27 -9.37 -9.65
C GLY A 152 -0.17 -8.34 -8.53
N SER A 153 -1.30 -7.95 -7.96
CA SER A 153 -1.36 -7.10 -6.77
C SER A 153 -0.62 -7.71 -5.58
N ALA A 154 -0.83 -9.00 -5.29
CA ALA A 154 -0.15 -9.69 -4.19
C ALA A 154 1.38 -9.75 -4.37
N VAL A 155 1.85 -10.07 -5.58
CA VAL A 155 3.29 -10.08 -5.92
C VAL A 155 3.88 -8.67 -5.83
N PHE A 156 3.16 -7.66 -6.31
CA PHE A 156 3.56 -6.27 -6.18
C PHE A 156 3.73 -5.87 -4.72
N CYS A 157 2.77 -6.24 -3.85
CA CYS A 157 2.87 -5.98 -2.41
C CYS A 157 4.13 -6.59 -1.78
N HIS A 158 4.46 -7.82 -2.15
CA HIS A 158 5.71 -8.47 -1.72
C HIS A 158 6.92 -7.61 -2.15
N ASN A 159 7.03 -7.31 -3.44
CA ASN A 159 8.21 -6.64 -4.00
C ASN A 159 8.42 -5.24 -3.43
N GLN A 160 7.35 -4.46 -3.25
CA GLN A 160 7.44 -3.13 -2.66
C GLN A 160 8.01 -3.16 -1.25
N VAL A 161 7.62 -4.16 -0.47
CA VAL A 161 8.02 -4.25 0.94
C VAL A 161 9.44 -4.78 1.05
N VAL A 162 9.85 -5.70 0.18
CA VAL A 162 11.26 -6.08 0.04
C VAL A 162 12.12 -4.87 -0.27
N ARG A 163 11.77 -4.08 -1.30
CA ARG A 163 12.50 -2.85 -1.67
C ARG A 163 12.52 -1.84 -0.53
N CYS A 164 11.41 -1.70 0.18
CA CYS A 164 11.35 -0.82 1.34
C CYS A 164 12.33 -1.27 2.45
N LEU A 165 12.35 -2.57 2.76
CA LEU A 165 13.26 -3.16 3.75
C LEU A 165 14.73 -3.08 3.34
N GLU A 166 15.00 -3.11 2.03
CA GLU A 166 16.31 -2.87 1.42
C GLU A 166 16.60 -1.37 1.23
N GLY A 167 15.67 -0.48 1.58
CA GLY A 167 15.84 0.95 1.48
C GLY A 167 16.89 1.49 2.46
N ALA A 168 17.55 2.58 2.06
CA ALA A 168 18.54 3.24 2.92
C ALA A 168 17.95 3.73 4.26
N HIS A 169 16.66 4.07 4.27
CA HIS A 169 15.95 4.52 5.47
C HIS A 169 15.84 3.41 6.53
N GLU A 170 15.48 2.17 6.13
CA GLU A 170 15.43 1.02 7.05
C GLU A 170 16.83 0.58 7.48
N ARG A 171 17.84 0.63 6.60
CA ARG A 171 19.23 0.38 6.99
C ARG A 171 19.70 1.35 8.07
N SER A 172 19.40 2.64 7.91
CA SER A 172 19.76 3.69 8.85
C SER A 172 19.02 3.52 10.18
N LYS A 173 17.73 3.16 10.14
CA LYS A 173 16.93 2.86 11.33
C LYS A 173 17.52 1.69 12.12
N ARG A 174 17.83 0.56 11.48
CA ARG A 174 18.48 -0.59 12.14
C ARG A 174 19.82 -0.23 12.77
N ALA A 175 20.64 0.54 12.07
CA ALA A 175 21.91 1.03 12.60
C ALA A 175 21.69 1.94 13.84
N SER A 176 20.68 2.81 13.79
CA SER A 176 20.34 3.71 14.89
C SER A 176 19.79 2.99 16.11
N GLU A 177 18.95 1.96 15.94
CA GLU A 177 18.36 1.19 17.05
C GLU A 177 19.44 0.43 17.83
N GLY A 178 20.43 -0.16 17.14
CA GLY A 178 21.58 -0.79 17.78
C GLY A 178 22.49 0.20 18.53
N ALA A 179 22.65 1.42 18.04
CA ALA A 179 23.42 2.47 18.70
C ALA A 179 22.68 3.10 19.91
N HIS A 180 21.35 3.23 19.83
CA HIS A 180 20.52 3.86 20.86
C HIS A 180 20.42 3.05 22.15
N GLN A 181 20.63 1.74 22.09
CA GLN A 181 20.71 0.91 23.30
C GLN A 181 21.87 1.34 24.23
N ARG A 182 22.83 2.14 23.74
CA ARG A 182 23.93 2.71 24.53
C ARG A 182 23.80 4.21 24.84
N SER A 183 22.86 4.92 24.22
CA SER A 183 22.74 6.39 24.33
C SER A 183 21.27 6.78 24.48
N LYS A 184 20.88 7.35 25.63
CA LYS A 184 19.52 7.84 25.96
C LYS A 184 19.02 9.01 25.07
N ARG A 185 19.60 9.25 23.91
CA ARG A 185 19.54 10.54 23.23
C ARG A 185 18.63 10.54 21.99
N ARG A 186 17.34 10.84 22.21
CA ARG A 186 16.28 11.19 21.23
C ARG A 186 16.15 10.28 19.99
N ARG A 187 15.05 9.51 19.94
CA ARG A 187 14.64 8.76 18.75
C ARG A 187 14.33 9.72 17.60
N PRO A 188 14.87 9.53 16.39
CA PRO A 188 14.42 10.27 15.22
C PRO A 188 12.94 9.94 14.98
N VAL A 189 12.10 10.97 15.07
CA VAL A 189 10.71 10.88 14.65
C VAL A 189 10.72 10.79 13.14
N ILE A 190 10.18 9.71 12.60
CA ILE A 190 10.04 9.52 11.15
C ILE A 190 9.13 10.63 10.62
N ASP A 191 9.61 11.39 9.64
CA ASP A 191 8.88 12.54 9.08
C ASP A 191 7.71 12.14 8.17
N TYR A 192 7.68 10.89 7.66
CA TYR A 192 6.68 10.47 6.68
C TYR A 192 6.21 9.02 6.83
N SER A 193 4.90 8.80 6.64
CA SER A 193 4.25 7.48 6.74
C SER A 193 4.77 6.44 5.75
N TYR A 194 5.25 6.86 4.58
CA TYR A 194 5.83 5.99 3.54
C TYR A 194 7.24 5.46 3.87
N GLN A 195 7.86 5.93 4.97
CA GLN A 195 9.14 5.40 5.46
C GLN A 195 8.96 4.23 6.44
N ASP A 196 7.72 3.74 6.61
CA ASP A 196 7.44 2.54 7.39
C ASP A 196 6.97 1.43 6.47
N CYS A 197 7.83 0.44 6.25
CA CYS A 197 7.50 -0.71 5.41
C CYS A 197 6.28 -1.48 5.92
N ARG A 198 5.93 -1.36 7.21
CA ARG A 198 4.70 -1.92 7.78
C ARG A 198 3.45 -1.22 7.26
N THR A 199 3.49 0.10 7.13
CA THR A 199 2.40 0.87 6.54
C THR A 199 2.27 0.53 5.06
N THR A 200 3.39 0.42 4.34
CA THR A 200 3.39 0.04 2.91
C THR A 200 2.72 -1.31 2.67
N ILE A 201 3.10 -2.35 3.42
CA ILE A 201 2.47 -3.67 3.25
C ILE A 201 1.00 -3.66 3.68
N TYR A 202 0.65 -2.93 4.76
CA TYR A 202 -0.73 -2.84 5.25
C TYR A 202 -1.64 -2.24 4.17
N ASP A 203 -1.27 -1.07 3.63
CA ASP A 203 -2.02 -0.40 2.56
C ASP A 203 -2.17 -1.32 1.33
N CYS A 204 -1.10 -2.03 0.97
CA CYS A 204 -1.11 -2.90 -0.19
C CYS A 204 -2.00 -4.14 0.02
N LEU A 205 -1.95 -4.78 1.19
CA LEU A 205 -2.82 -5.92 1.52
C LEU A 205 -4.30 -5.52 1.57
N HIS A 206 -4.61 -4.32 2.06
CA HIS A 206 -5.97 -3.79 1.99
C HIS A 206 -6.42 -3.59 0.55
N MET A 207 -5.54 -3.16 -0.35
CA MET A 207 -5.85 -3.04 -1.76
C MET A 207 -6.09 -4.40 -2.42
N VAL A 208 -5.30 -5.43 -2.07
CA VAL A 208 -5.54 -6.81 -2.51
C VAL A 208 -6.91 -7.30 -2.04
N ALA A 209 -7.25 -7.05 -0.77
CA ALA A 209 -8.52 -7.45 -0.18
C ALA A 209 -9.72 -6.74 -0.82
N ASP A 210 -9.63 -5.43 -1.05
CA ASP A 210 -10.69 -4.60 -1.61
C ASP A 210 -10.97 -4.90 -3.09
N ASN A 211 -9.97 -5.40 -3.83
CA ASN A 211 -10.11 -5.76 -5.25
C ASN A 211 -10.39 -7.24 -5.50
N SER A 212 -10.21 -8.11 -4.50
CA SER A 212 -10.50 -9.53 -4.64
C SER A 212 -11.99 -9.82 -4.46
N VAL A 213 -12.49 -10.78 -5.25
CA VAL A 213 -13.80 -11.42 -5.04
C VAL A 213 -13.68 -12.80 -4.41
N GLU A 214 -12.45 -13.28 -4.19
CA GLU A 214 -12.16 -14.59 -3.60
C GLU A 214 -12.16 -14.44 -2.07
N GLU A 215 -13.15 -15.01 -1.40
CA GLU A 215 -13.32 -14.88 0.07
C GLU A 215 -12.05 -15.32 0.84
N GLU A 216 -11.40 -16.40 0.40
CA GLU A 216 -10.14 -16.88 0.98
C GLU A 216 -9.03 -15.83 0.84
N CYS A 217 -8.87 -15.22 -0.34
CA CYS A 217 -7.90 -14.15 -0.57
C CYS A 217 -8.17 -12.94 0.31
N THR A 218 -9.42 -12.44 0.31
CA THR A 218 -9.83 -11.28 1.11
C THR A 218 -9.57 -11.53 2.60
N SER A 219 -10.00 -12.68 3.12
CA SER A 219 -9.80 -13.03 4.52
C SER A 219 -8.32 -13.14 4.88
N LEU A 220 -7.53 -13.83 4.04
CA LEU A 220 -6.10 -14.01 4.26
C LEU A 220 -5.33 -12.68 4.20
N ALA A 221 -5.63 -11.82 3.23
CA ALA A 221 -5.01 -10.52 3.10
C ALA A 221 -5.27 -9.64 4.34
N LEU A 222 -6.50 -9.66 4.86
CA LEU A 222 -6.89 -8.94 6.08
C LEU A 222 -6.27 -9.54 7.35
N ASP A 223 -6.15 -10.87 7.44
CA ASP A 223 -5.44 -11.53 8.54
C ASP A 223 -3.95 -11.15 8.54
N MET A 224 -3.32 -11.17 7.37
CA MET A 224 -1.93 -10.75 7.20
C MET A 224 -1.77 -9.27 7.58
N SER A 225 -2.66 -8.37 7.14
CA SER A 225 -2.57 -6.94 7.46
C SER A 225 -2.65 -6.69 8.97
N ARG A 226 -3.55 -7.40 9.68
CA ARG A 226 -3.64 -7.36 11.14
C ARG A 226 -2.36 -7.84 11.84
N SER A 227 -1.71 -8.88 11.31
CA SER A 227 -0.48 -9.43 11.90
C SER A 227 0.72 -8.47 11.85
N ILE A 228 0.68 -7.47 10.97
CA ILE A 228 1.77 -6.51 10.74
C ILE A 228 1.75 -5.39 11.80
N ASN A 229 0.58 -5.05 12.36
CA ASN A 229 0.46 -4.03 13.40
C ASN A 229 0.99 -4.53 14.76
N THR A 230 2.30 -4.39 14.94
CA THR A 230 3.01 -4.74 16.19
C THR A 230 3.12 -3.59 17.19
N TYR A 231 2.45 -2.45 16.94
CA TYR A 231 2.66 -1.23 17.73
C TYR A 231 1.80 -1.18 18.98
N VAL A 232 0.49 -0.97 18.80
CA VAL A 232 -0.53 -0.93 19.85
C VAL A 232 -1.83 -1.46 19.22
N LYS A 233 -2.53 -2.34 19.94
CA LYS A 233 -3.88 -2.76 19.55
C LYS A 233 -4.85 -1.60 19.74
N LEU A 234 -5.46 -1.16 18.65
CA LEU A 234 -6.52 -0.16 18.70
C LEU A 234 -7.84 -0.84 19.08
N LEU A 235 -8.65 -0.12 19.86
CA LEU A 235 -9.98 -0.52 20.30
C LEU A 235 -11.01 0.45 19.70
N SER A 236 -12.08 -0.09 19.09
CA SER A 236 -13.07 0.70 18.36
C SER A 236 -13.80 1.70 19.25
N ASP A 237 -14.02 1.38 20.52
CA ASP A 237 -14.67 2.22 21.54
C ASP A 237 -13.78 3.37 22.03
N LYS A 238 -12.49 3.36 21.71
CA LYS A 238 -11.53 4.38 22.14
C LYS A 238 -10.93 5.20 21.02
N HIS A 239 -10.73 4.59 19.85
CA HIS A 239 -10.04 5.22 18.74
C HIS A 239 -10.96 5.43 17.54
N GLY A 240 -12.19 4.91 17.59
CA GLY A 240 -13.13 4.94 16.48
C GLY A 240 -12.81 3.91 15.39
N GLN A 241 -13.83 3.32 14.78
CA GLN A 241 -13.64 2.22 13.82
C GLN A 241 -12.94 2.72 12.55
N SER A 242 -13.17 3.96 12.15
CA SER A 242 -12.61 4.57 10.94
C SER A 242 -11.10 4.77 11.03
N ALA A 243 -10.63 5.19 12.20
CA ALA A 243 -9.21 5.35 12.43
C ALA A 243 -8.50 3.98 12.42
N ILE A 244 -9.16 2.93 12.92
CA ILE A 244 -8.67 1.55 12.83
C ILE A 244 -8.65 1.11 11.38
N ASP A 245 -9.76 1.24 10.67
CA ASP A 245 -9.90 0.78 9.29
C ASP A 245 -8.81 1.34 8.36
N LEU A 246 -8.36 2.58 8.59
CA LEU A 246 -7.51 3.33 7.67
C LEU A 246 -6.13 3.68 8.17
N TYR A 247 -5.98 3.87 9.47
CA TYR A 247 -4.72 4.32 10.07
C TYR A 247 -4.25 3.38 11.17
N GLU A 248 -4.67 2.12 11.20
CA GLU A 248 -4.33 1.19 12.27
C GLU A 248 -2.82 1.21 12.62
N VAL A 249 -1.97 0.99 11.61
CA VAL A 249 -0.51 0.93 11.80
C VAL A 249 0.06 2.28 12.23
N ILE A 250 -0.36 3.38 11.58
CA ILE A 250 0.13 4.74 11.85
C ILE A 250 -0.29 5.19 13.25
N SER A 251 -1.57 5.05 13.59
CA SER A 251 -2.14 5.42 14.88
C SER A 251 -1.54 4.60 16.02
N GLY A 252 -1.45 3.27 15.85
CA GLY A 252 -0.82 2.40 16.85
C GLY A 252 0.64 2.79 17.10
N ARG A 253 1.36 3.18 16.05
CA ARG A 253 2.74 3.66 16.15
C ARG A 253 2.84 4.99 16.88
N ILE A 254 2.01 5.97 16.54
CA ILE A 254 2.02 7.30 17.17
C ILE A 254 1.75 7.17 18.66
N LEU A 255 0.72 6.38 19.04
CA LEU A 255 0.40 6.11 20.45
C LEU A 255 1.56 5.42 21.20
N LYS A 256 2.36 4.59 20.52
CA LYS A 256 3.55 3.97 21.10
C LYS A 256 4.72 4.95 21.27
N GLN A 257 4.88 5.88 20.33
CA GLN A 257 6.01 6.80 20.28
C GLN A 257 5.80 8.06 21.14
N CYS A 258 4.55 8.47 21.33
CA CYS A 258 4.15 9.66 22.07
C CYS A 258 3.25 9.30 23.27
N PRO A 259 3.81 8.65 24.32
CA PRO A 259 3.00 8.20 25.45
C PRO A 259 2.46 9.34 26.31
N ARG A 260 3.05 10.54 26.23
CA ARG A 260 2.62 11.73 26.98
C ARG A 260 1.45 12.42 26.28
N SER A 261 1.42 12.45 24.94
CA SER A 261 0.28 12.97 24.17
C SER A 261 -0.82 11.92 23.90
N ARG A 262 -0.88 10.84 24.68
CA ARG A 262 -1.70 9.68 24.33
C ARG A 262 -3.20 9.99 24.34
N GLU A 263 -3.65 10.76 25.33
CA GLU A 263 -5.06 11.12 25.47
C GLU A 263 -5.48 12.05 24.33
N GLU A 264 -4.68 13.07 24.01
CA GLU A 264 -4.94 13.99 22.93
C GLU A 264 -4.93 13.30 21.56
N VAL A 265 -4.02 12.33 21.35
CA VAL A 265 -4.03 11.53 20.12
C VAL A 265 -5.29 10.66 20.04
N ASN A 266 -5.74 10.04 21.14
CA ASN A 266 -7.01 9.29 21.13
C ASN A 266 -8.19 10.18 20.77
N ASP A 267 -8.24 11.40 21.33
CA ASP A 267 -9.29 12.38 21.02
C ASP A 267 -9.28 12.76 19.53
N CYS A 268 -8.08 12.95 18.94
CA CYS A 268 -7.96 13.19 17.49
C CYS A 268 -8.50 12.01 16.66
N LEU A 269 -8.20 10.77 17.05
CA LEU A 269 -8.67 9.57 16.35
C LEU A 269 -10.19 9.40 16.47
N TRP A 270 -10.75 9.70 17.64
CA TRP A 270 -12.19 9.68 17.86
C TRP A 270 -12.92 10.75 17.03
N GLN A 271 -12.42 12.00 17.04
CA GLN A 271 -12.99 13.08 16.21
C GLN A 271 -12.98 12.75 14.72
N PHE A 272 -11.96 12.02 14.27
CA PHE A 272 -11.90 11.53 12.90
C PHE A 272 -13.01 10.52 12.58
N ASP A 273 -13.34 9.64 13.51
CA ASP A 273 -14.45 8.68 13.38
C ASP A 273 -15.81 9.38 13.30
N ASP A 274 -16.03 10.38 14.16
CA ASP A 274 -17.25 11.19 14.15
C ASP A 274 -17.40 11.99 12.83
N CYS A 275 -16.28 12.44 12.27
CA CYS A 275 -16.26 13.21 11.01
C CYS A 275 -16.72 12.39 9.80
N ARG A 276 -16.62 11.05 9.84
CA ARG A 276 -16.95 10.16 8.71
C ARG A 276 -18.44 10.04 8.41
N ILE A 277 -19.32 10.22 9.40
CA ILE A 277 -20.70 9.67 9.31
C ILE A 277 -21.68 10.55 8.50
N ASN A 278 -21.37 11.80 8.17
CA ASN A 278 -22.45 12.74 7.83
C ASN A 278 -22.58 13.26 6.39
N GLU A 279 -21.66 13.00 5.45
CA GLU A 279 -21.60 13.88 4.25
C GLU A 279 -21.81 13.27 2.86
N PHE A 280 -22.13 11.98 2.69
CA PHE A 280 -22.36 11.47 1.33
C PHE A 280 -23.63 10.61 1.18
N PRO A 281 -24.78 11.27 0.94
CA PRO A 281 -26.00 10.59 0.49
C PRO A 281 -25.76 9.74 -0.78
N GLU A 282 -24.90 10.21 -1.67
CA GLU A 282 -24.53 9.57 -2.95
C GLU A 282 -23.78 8.24 -2.75
N ILE A 283 -23.06 8.09 -1.63
CA ILE A 283 -22.35 6.84 -1.26
C ILE A 283 -23.35 5.73 -0.89
N LYS A 284 -24.55 6.10 -0.42
CA LYS A 284 -25.59 5.14 -0.05
C LYS A 284 -26.14 4.39 -1.26
N ASP A 285 -26.13 5.05 -2.42
CA ASP A 285 -26.78 4.54 -3.64
C ASP A 285 -25.87 3.65 -4.48
N ASN A 286 -24.53 3.73 -4.33
CA ASN A 286 -23.62 2.82 -5.02
C ASN A 286 -22.27 2.56 -4.29
N PRO A 287 -22.26 1.64 -3.31
CA PRO A 287 -21.06 1.31 -2.53
C PRO A 287 -19.94 0.61 -3.32
N ARG A 288 -20.16 0.21 -4.59
CA ARG A 288 -19.18 -0.53 -5.40
C ARG A 288 -18.07 0.34 -5.99
N HIS A 289 -18.26 1.65 -6.00
CA HIS A 289 -17.33 2.63 -6.56
C HIS A 289 -16.40 3.30 -5.54
N ILE A 290 -16.25 2.74 -4.33
CA ILE A 290 -15.55 3.43 -3.23
C ILE A 290 -14.55 2.46 -2.61
N ASN A 291 -13.27 2.83 -2.62
CA ASN A 291 -12.27 2.13 -1.83
C ASN A 291 -12.36 2.57 -0.36
N ARG A 292 -11.73 1.83 0.56
CA ARG A 292 -11.83 2.12 2.00
C ARG A 292 -11.42 3.56 2.34
N ALA A 293 -10.43 4.14 1.64
CA ALA A 293 -9.91 5.49 1.87
C ALA A 293 -10.91 6.60 1.52
N ARG A 294 -11.72 6.40 0.48
CA ARG A 294 -12.76 7.36 0.06
C ARG A 294 -14.05 7.31 0.85
N LYS A 295 -14.14 6.47 1.89
CA LYS A 295 -15.25 6.56 2.85
C LYS A 295 -15.14 7.77 3.78
N ILE A 296 -14.12 8.61 3.62
CA ILE A 296 -13.83 9.75 4.48
C ILE A 296 -13.61 11.02 3.68
N ASP A 297 -14.15 12.11 4.19
CA ASP A 297 -13.93 13.45 3.67
C ASP A 297 -12.46 13.88 3.84
N ILE A 298 -11.91 14.54 2.81
CA ILE A 298 -10.51 15.00 2.80
C ILE A 298 -10.26 16.06 3.88
N GLY A 299 -11.29 16.83 4.25
CA GLY A 299 -11.27 17.74 5.40
C GLY A 299 -11.08 16.98 6.71
N CYS A 300 -11.78 15.86 6.92
CA CYS A 300 -11.55 14.98 8.06
C CYS A 300 -10.10 14.46 8.12
N HIS A 301 -9.55 14.00 6.99
CA HIS A 301 -8.16 13.55 6.93
C HIS A 301 -7.18 14.67 7.33
N ARG A 302 -7.33 15.87 6.73
CA ARG A 302 -6.50 17.04 7.06
C ARG A 302 -6.67 17.45 8.52
N GLY A 303 -7.90 17.37 9.05
CA GLY A 303 -8.23 17.62 10.45
C GLY A 303 -7.48 16.68 11.38
N LEU A 304 -7.52 15.37 11.11
CA LEU A 304 -6.78 14.36 11.86
C LEU A 304 -5.27 14.65 11.85
N VAL A 305 -4.69 14.87 10.66
CA VAL A 305 -3.26 15.16 10.52
C VAL A 305 -2.87 16.40 11.33
N GLY A 306 -3.65 17.47 11.24
CA GLY A 306 -3.41 18.71 12.00
C GLY A 306 -3.55 18.52 13.51
N CYS A 307 -4.55 17.76 13.95
CA CYS A 307 -4.78 17.45 15.36
C CYS A 307 -3.62 16.64 15.96
N VAL A 308 -3.26 15.53 15.32
CA VAL A 308 -2.17 14.65 15.76
C VAL A 308 -0.83 15.38 15.74
N TRP A 309 -0.58 16.22 14.74
CA TRP A 309 0.61 17.07 14.71
C TRP A 309 0.67 17.96 15.95
N LYS A 310 -0.41 18.68 16.30
CA LYS A 310 -0.44 19.56 17.48
C LYS A 310 -0.23 18.78 18.78
N ALA A 311 -0.91 17.64 18.94
CA ALA A 311 -0.79 16.78 20.11
C ALA A 311 0.67 16.33 20.31
N THR A 312 1.28 15.76 19.27
CA THR A 312 2.63 15.18 19.35
C THR A 312 3.77 16.20 19.37
N HIS A 313 3.51 17.48 19.04
CA HIS A 313 4.54 18.52 19.11
C HIS A 313 4.99 18.81 20.54
N GLN A 314 4.10 18.66 21.51
CA GLN A 314 4.42 18.87 22.93
C GLN A 314 5.36 17.79 23.49
N ASP A 315 5.36 16.58 22.91
CA ASP A 315 6.28 15.50 23.30
C ASP A 315 7.72 15.74 22.80
N LYS A 316 7.91 16.66 21.85
CA LYS A 316 9.23 17.00 21.29
C LYS A 316 9.96 18.09 22.07
N SER A 317 9.22 18.97 22.75
CA SER A 317 9.75 20.05 23.61
C SER A 317 10.21 19.51 24.96
#